data_AF-A0A2V6WEX8-F1
#
_entry.id   AF-A0A2V6WEX8-F1
#
_cell.length_a   1.000
_cell.length_b   1.000
_cell.length_c   1.000
_cell.angle_alpha   90.00
_cell.angle_beta   90.00
_cell.angle_gamma   90.00
#
_symmetry.space_group_name_H-M   'P 1'
#
loop_
_entity.id
_entity.type
_entity.pdbx_description
1 polymer ?
#
loop_
_entity_poly.entity_id
_entity_poly.type
_entity_poly.pdbx_seq_one_letter_code
_entity_poly.pdbx_strand_id
1 'polypeptide(L)'
;MKTDDAALIERCRAGDIAAFEPLVEKYRQRVWRLAYNVVRDREEAWDVAQEAFVRAWQALPNFRGQSAFYTWLFRIVMNVAADRLRARSARGRAFGTERIPEEDWDRVLVDQPDDARPDAAAAGSEQRARIEKALATLSADHRRIVVLSDIEGLSYKEIAEVLEIPMGTVMSRLHNARKRLKAALGPLLVLLVALVALAAPLVVDAQQVVRFGARVLLATDKPPASTSLPMAPPEPDERLRAFLPRLRQLTGYREYTSLERYRAEVPIGSVQQWPVPGDRTLEVVPDRVSGDTVHMHVRLQRGAVNEVTTNIQAARGNPAVIGGPRYADGVLVIIVWANANPEPR
;
A
#
# COMPACT_ATOMS: atom_id res chain seq x y z
N MET A 1 5.39 -1.23 0.05
CA MET A 1 6.42 -2.16 -0.47
C MET A 1 6.11 -2.43 -1.94
N LYS A 2 7.06 -2.19 -2.87
CA LYS A 2 6.87 -2.61 -4.28
C LYS A 2 7.05 -4.13 -4.30
N THR A 3 5.97 -4.85 -4.07
CA THR A 3 5.93 -6.31 -4.11
C THR A 3 6.22 -6.75 -5.54
N ASP A 4 7.39 -7.33 -5.77
CA ASP A 4 7.79 -7.91 -7.05
C ASP A 4 7.08 -9.24 -7.25
N ASP A 5 6.06 -9.24 -8.11
CA ASP A 5 5.24 -10.42 -8.36
C ASP A 5 6.07 -11.54 -8.97
N ALA A 6 7.04 -11.22 -9.84
CA ALA A 6 7.86 -12.24 -10.49
C ALA A 6 8.69 -13.01 -9.46
N ALA A 7 9.35 -12.31 -8.53
CA ALA A 7 10.14 -12.93 -7.47
C ALA A 7 9.28 -13.80 -6.54
N LEU A 8 8.07 -13.36 -6.21
CA LEU A 8 7.15 -14.16 -5.40
C LEU A 8 6.63 -15.39 -6.13
N ILE A 9 6.33 -15.28 -7.42
CA ILE A 9 5.86 -16.40 -8.24
C ILE A 9 6.94 -17.47 -8.35
N GLU A 10 8.20 -17.10 -8.58
CA GLU A 10 9.30 -18.08 -8.62
C GLU A 10 9.47 -18.81 -7.28
N ARG A 11 9.35 -18.10 -6.15
CA ARG A 11 9.34 -18.72 -4.82
C ARG A 11 8.16 -19.67 -4.63
N CYS A 12 6.95 -19.28 -5.04
CA CYS A 12 5.78 -20.15 -4.98
C CYS A 12 5.98 -21.43 -5.81
N ARG A 13 6.57 -21.32 -7.02
CA ARG A 13 6.90 -22.49 -7.85
C ARG A 13 7.94 -23.40 -7.22
N ALA A 14 8.84 -22.84 -6.41
CA ALA A 14 9.81 -23.61 -5.63
C ALA A 14 9.21 -24.28 -4.38
N GLY A 15 7.89 -24.16 -4.16
CA GLY A 15 7.18 -24.79 -3.04
C GLY A 15 7.05 -23.91 -1.79
N ASP A 16 7.45 -22.64 -1.86
CA ASP A 16 7.29 -21.68 -0.75
C ASP A 16 5.85 -21.18 -0.67
N ILE A 17 5.05 -21.81 0.17
CA ILE A 17 3.64 -21.47 0.39
C ILE A 17 3.49 -20.04 0.93
N ALA A 18 4.43 -19.58 1.77
CA ALA A 18 4.39 -18.26 2.37
C ALA A 18 4.64 -17.14 1.34
N ALA A 19 5.22 -17.46 0.17
CA ALA A 19 5.40 -16.48 -0.90
C ALA A 19 4.09 -16.11 -1.62
N PHE A 20 3.01 -16.88 -1.45
CA PHE A 20 1.71 -16.57 -2.06
C PHE A 20 0.92 -15.55 -1.25
N GLU A 21 1.08 -15.51 0.07
CA GLU A 21 0.34 -14.62 0.97
C GLU A 21 0.51 -13.13 0.60
N PRO A 22 1.73 -12.62 0.28
CA PRO A 22 1.88 -11.24 -0.20
C PRO A 22 1.21 -10.97 -1.55
N LEU A 23 1.05 -11.97 -2.42
CA LEU A 23 0.26 -11.83 -3.66
C LEU A 23 -1.23 -11.71 -3.32
N VAL A 24 -1.74 -12.55 -2.42
CA VAL A 24 -3.13 -12.47 -1.95
C VAL A 24 -3.39 -11.10 -1.33
N GLU A 25 -2.55 -10.64 -0.41
CA GLU A 25 -2.73 -9.36 0.27
C GLU A 25 -2.74 -8.18 -0.71
N LYS A 26 -1.86 -8.22 -1.71
CA LYS A 26 -1.80 -7.20 -2.78
C LYS A 26 -3.05 -7.16 -3.65
N TYR A 27 -3.65 -8.32 -3.96
CA TYR A 27 -4.74 -8.41 -4.94
C TYR A 27 -6.12 -8.61 -4.35
N ARG A 28 -6.27 -8.93 -3.05
CA ARG A 28 -7.54 -9.32 -2.42
C ARG A 28 -8.68 -8.33 -2.67
N GLN A 29 -8.39 -7.04 -2.53
CA GLN A 29 -9.40 -6.00 -2.69
C GLN A 29 -9.82 -5.84 -4.15
N ARG A 30 -8.87 -5.93 -5.09
CA ARG A 30 -9.13 -5.85 -6.54
C ARG A 30 -9.94 -7.06 -7.00
N VAL A 31 -9.55 -8.26 -6.55
CA VAL A 31 -10.25 -9.52 -6.83
C VAL A 31 -11.68 -9.48 -6.30
N TRP A 32 -11.88 -9.07 -5.04
CA TRP A 32 -13.21 -8.94 -4.46
C TRP A 32 -14.07 -7.91 -5.21
N ARG A 33 -13.54 -6.72 -5.53
CA ARG A 33 -14.28 -5.71 -6.30
C ARG A 33 -14.68 -6.21 -7.68
N LEU A 34 -13.78 -6.92 -8.36
CA LEU A 34 -14.06 -7.51 -9.66
C LEU A 34 -15.17 -8.56 -9.55
N ALA A 35 -15.09 -9.47 -8.57
CA ALA A 35 -16.09 -10.48 -8.30
C ALA A 35 -17.46 -9.84 -7.99
N TYR A 36 -17.51 -8.89 -7.06
CA TYR A 36 -18.73 -8.18 -6.66
C TYR A 36 -19.42 -7.48 -7.84
N ASN A 37 -18.63 -6.84 -8.72
CA ASN A 37 -19.17 -6.18 -9.89
C ASN A 37 -19.88 -7.14 -10.86
N VAL A 38 -19.49 -8.42 -10.84
CA VAL A 38 -20.06 -9.49 -11.66
C VAL A 38 -21.24 -10.17 -10.97
N VAL A 39 -21.11 -10.63 -9.73
CA VAL A 39 -22.14 -11.45 -9.04
C VAL A 39 -23.23 -10.64 -8.33
N ARG A 40 -22.96 -9.36 -8.02
CA ARG A 40 -23.90 -8.42 -7.37
C ARG A 40 -24.42 -8.89 -6.02
N ASP A 41 -23.60 -9.64 -5.31
CA ASP A 41 -23.89 -10.19 -3.99
C ASP A 41 -22.59 -10.21 -3.20
N ARG A 42 -22.63 -9.73 -1.95
CA ARG A 42 -21.42 -9.54 -1.14
C ARG A 42 -20.84 -10.87 -0.68
N GLU A 43 -21.68 -11.81 -0.25
CA GLU A 43 -21.24 -13.11 0.26
C GLU A 43 -20.69 -13.94 -0.89
N GLU A 44 -21.42 -14.00 -2.02
CA GLU A 44 -20.92 -14.69 -3.20
C GLU A 44 -19.66 -14.04 -3.78
N ALA A 45 -19.48 -12.72 -3.63
CA ALA A 45 -18.23 -12.07 -4.05
C ALA A 45 -17.03 -12.52 -3.21
N TRP A 46 -17.21 -12.72 -1.90
CA TRP A 46 -16.18 -13.29 -1.03
C TRP A 46 -15.90 -14.74 -1.39
N ASP A 47 -16.92 -15.56 -1.63
CA ASP A 47 -16.77 -16.95 -2.08
C ASP A 47 -15.96 -17.01 -3.39
N VAL A 48 -16.36 -16.21 -4.39
CA VAL A 48 -15.69 -16.14 -5.69
C VAL A 48 -14.23 -15.69 -5.52
N ALA A 49 -13.95 -14.72 -4.66
CA ALA A 49 -12.61 -14.24 -4.41
C ALA A 49 -11.72 -15.33 -3.79
N GLN A 50 -12.22 -16.02 -2.76
CA GLN A 50 -11.51 -17.12 -2.12
C GLN A 50 -11.25 -18.26 -3.09
N GLU A 51 -12.28 -18.70 -3.81
CA GLU A 51 -12.16 -19.77 -4.80
C GLU A 51 -11.19 -19.39 -5.93
N ALA A 52 -11.20 -18.13 -6.38
CA ALA A 52 -10.25 -17.66 -7.39
C ALA A 52 -8.80 -17.70 -6.89
N PHE A 53 -8.53 -17.33 -5.63
CA PHE A 53 -7.18 -17.46 -5.06
C PHE A 53 -6.74 -18.91 -4.88
N VAL A 54 -7.65 -19.82 -4.50
CA VAL A 54 -7.36 -21.26 -4.42
C VAL A 54 -7.04 -21.82 -5.80
N ARG A 55 -7.86 -21.52 -6.82
CA ARG A 55 -7.61 -21.94 -8.20
C ARG A 55 -6.32 -21.31 -8.75
N ALA A 56 -6.02 -20.06 -8.40
CA ALA A 56 -4.77 -19.40 -8.77
C ALA A 56 -3.57 -20.09 -8.14
N TRP A 57 -3.61 -20.43 -6.85
CA TRP A 57 -2.54 -21.20 -6.18
C TRP A 57 -2.29 -22.55 -6.89
N GLN A 58 -3.35 -23.30 -7.16
CA GLN A 58 -3.27 -24.60 -7.82
C GLN A 58 -2.74 -24.52 -9.26
N ALA A 59 -3.09 -23.47 -9.99
CA ALA A 59 -2.69 -23.27 -11.38
C ALA A 59 -1.36 -22.50 -11.53
N LEU A 60 -0.83 -21.90 -10.45
CA LEU A 60 0.38 -21.08 -10.46
C LEU A 60 1.62 -21.79 -11.04
N PRO A 61 1.86 -23.09 -10.79
CA PRO A 61 2.97 -23.81 -11.41
C PRO A 61 2.92 -23.80 -12.94
N ASN A 62 1.73 -23.71 -13.54
CA ASN A 62 1.51 -23.71 -14.99
C ASN A 62 1.47 -22.30 -15.60
N PHE A 63 1.49 -21.25 -14.77
CA PHE A 63 1.52 -19.87 -15.26
C PHE A 63 2.85 -19.63 -16.00
N ARG A 64 2.82 -19.25 -17.28
CA ARG A 64 4.03 -19.13 -18.12
C ARG A 64 4.62 -17.72 -18.19
N GLY A 65 4.05 -16.75 -17.47
CA GLY A 65 4.51 -15.35 -17.52
C GLY A 65 4.28 -14.65 -18.87
N GLN A 66 3.39 -15.18 -19.72
CA GLN A 66 3.07 -14.59 -21.03
C GLN A 66 2.22 -13.32 -20.93
N SER A 67 1.60 -13.09 -19.77
CA SER A 67 0.89 -11.88 -19.39
C SER A 67 1.30 -11.48 -17.97
N ALA A 68 0.95 -10.27 -17.54
CA ALA A 68 1.14 -9.89 -16.14
C ALA A 68 0.31 -10.79 -15.22
N PHE A 69 0.83 -11.07 -14.01
CA PHE A 69 0.16 -11.97 -13.06
C PHE A 69 -1.27 -11.54 -12.73
N TYR A 70 -1.50 -10.24 -12.53
CA TYR A 70 -2.83 -9.72 -12.23
C TYR A 70 -3.82 -9.94 -13.39
N THR A 71 -3.37 -9.86 -14.64
CA THR A 71 -4.18 -10.14 -15.83
C THR A 71 -4.61 -11.62 -15.86
N TRP A 72 -3.67 -12.52 -15.58
CA TRP A 72 -3.98 -13.95 -15.47
C TRP A 72 -4.92 -14.26 -14.30
N LEU A 73 -4.68 -13.68 -13.12
CA LEU A 73 -5.55 -13.82 -11.96
C LEU A 73 -6.96 -13.31 -12.25
N PHE A 74 -7.11 -12.17 -12.91
CA PHE A 74 -8.41 -11.62 -13.25
C PHE A 74 -9.20 -12.52 -14.18
N ARG A 75 -8.54 -13.20 -15.12
CA ARG A 75 -9.19 -14.24 -15.95
C ARG A 75 -9.79 -15.35 -15.08
N ILE A 76 -9.06 -15.82 -14.07
CA ILE A 76 -9.57 -16.83 -13.12
C ILE A 76 -10.81 -16.31 -12.39
N VAL A 77 -10.75 -15.08 -11.85
CA VAL A 77 -11.90 -14.44 -11.18
C VAL A 77 -13.12 -14.37 -12.10
N MET A 78 -12.94 -13.94 -13.34
CA MET A 78 -14.03 -13.84 -14.32
C MET A 78 -14.65 -15.20 -14.64
N ASN A 79 -13.84 -16.26 -14.69
CA ASN A 79 -14.33 -17.62 -14.92
C ASN A 79 -15.12 -18.15 -13.72
N VAL A 80 -14.60 -18.00 -12.51
CA VAL A 80 -15.28 -18.42 -11.26
C VAL A 80 -16.59 -17.66 -11.09
N ALA A 81 -16.60 -16.34 -11.30
CA ALA A 81 -17.81 -15.53 -11.22
C ALA A 81 -18.87 -15.94 -12.26
N ALA A 82 -18.43 -16.25 -13.49
CA ALA A 82 -19.32 -16.75 -14.54
C ALA A 82 -19.89 -18.15 -14.22
N ASP A 83 -19.08 -19.05 -13.66
CA ASP A 83 -19.53 -20.36 -13.17
C ASP A 83 -20.61 -20.20 -12.09
N ARG A 84 -20.39 -19.28 -11.14
CA ARG A 84 -21.35 -18.98 -10.05
C ARG A 84 -22.70 -18.46 -10.60
N LEU A 85 -22.67 -17.51 -11.54
CA LEU A 85 -23.86 -16.98 -12.21
C LEU A 85 -24.62 -18.05 -13.00
N ARG A 86 -23.90 -18.94 -13.70
CA ARG A 86 -24.50 -20.08 -14.42
C ARG A 86 -25.19 -21.04 -13.45
N ALA A 87 -24.55 -21.36 -12.33
CA ALA A 87 -25.12 -22.21 -11.28
C ALA A 87 -26.34 -21.58 -10.60
N ARG A 88 -26.32 -20.26 -10.34
CA ARG A 88 -27.46 -19.50 -9.81
C ARG A 88 -28.64 -19.54 -10.77
N SER A 89 -28.39 -19.32 -12.06
CA SER A 89 -29.42 -19.37 -13.11
C SER A 89 -30.02 -20.77 -13.29
N ALA A 90 -29.22 -21.83 -13.10
CA ALA A 90 -29.70 -23.20 -13.11
C ALA A 90 -30.57 -23.53 -11.89
N ARG A 91 -30.17 -23.08 -10.68
CA ARG A 91 -30.96 -23.21 -9.45
C ARG A 91 -32.28 -22.44 -9.51
N GLY A 92 -32.27 -21.20 -10.02
CA GLY A 92 -33.48 -20.40 -10.22
C GLY A 92 -34.43 -20.90 -11.31
N ARG A 93 -34.00 -21.85 -12.17
CA ARG A 93 -34.88 -22.59 -13.09
C ARG A 93 -35.45 -23.87 -12.47
N ALA A 94 -34.78 -24.44 -11.47
CA ALA A 94 -35.21 -25.66 -10.77
C ALA A 94 -36.16 -25.36 -9.59
N PHE A 95 -36.06 -24.17 -9.00
CA PHE A 95 -36.96 -23.68 -7.95
C PHE A 95 -37.64 -22.41 -8.45
N GLY A 96 -38.96 -22.46 -8.59
CA GLY A 96 -39.78 -21.35 -9.06
C GLY A 96 -39.46 -20.05 -8.30
N THR A 97 -39.18 -19.01 -9.08
CA THR A 97 -38.81 -17.65 -8.71
C THR A 97 -39.24 -17.20 -7.31
N GLU A 98 -38.27 -16.87 -6.46
CA GLU A 98 -38.47 -15.90 -5.39
C GLU A 98 -37.40 -14.82 -5.53
N ARG A 99 -37.83 -13.66 -6.04
CA ARG A 99 -37.04 -12.44 -6.11
C ARG A 99 -37.38 -11.67 -4.83
N ILE A 100 -36.49 -11.71 -3.85
CA ILE A 100 -36.66 -10.89 -2.64
C ILE A 100 -36.10 -9.49 -2.92
N PRO A 101 -36.84 -8.42 -2.55
CA PRO A 101 -36.46 -7.03 -2.82
C PRO A 101 -35.18 -6.57 -2.13
N GLU A 102 -34.68 -5.49 -2.71
CA GLU A 102 -33.47 -4.74 -2.48
C GLU A 102 -33.59 -3.87 -1.23
N GLU A 103 -33.03 -4.28 -0.08
CA GLU A 103 -32.91 -3.45 1.13
C GLU A 103 -31.76 -3.97 2.02
N ASP A 104 -30.54 -3.49 1.75
CA ASP A 104 -29.48 -3.20 2.75
C ASP A 104 -28.22 -2.68 2.01
N TRP A 105 -28.35 -1.49 1.42
CA TRP A 105 -27.28 -0.85 0.65
C TRP A 105 -26.37 0.07 1.50
N ASP A 106 -26.72 0.37 2.76
CA ASP A 106 -26.14 1.52 3.47
C ASP A 106 -25.08 1.22 4.54
N ARG A 107 -24.54 0.01 4.65
CA ARG A 107 -23.57 -0.27 5.75
C ARG A 107 -22.30 -1.05 5.42
N VAL A 108 -21.89 -1.19 4.16
CA VAL A 108 -20.66 -1.97 3.91
C VAL A 108 -19.69 -1.48 2.86
N LEU A 109 -19.69 -0.18 2.62
CA LEU A 109 -18.45 0.49 2.27
C LEU A 109 -18.33 1.61 3.28
N VAL A 110 -17.31 1.51 4.13
CA VAL A 110 -16.87 2.47 5.16
C VAL A 110 -17.13 1.99 6.60
N ASP A 111 -16.12 1.32 7.19
CA ASP A 111 -15.75 1.71 8.56
C ASP A 111 -15.22 3.14 8.43
N GLN A 112 -16.05 4.09 8.83
CA GLN A 112 -15.71 5.51 8.87
C GLN A 112 -14.91 5.70 10.16
N PRO A 113 -13.71 6.32 10.13
CA PRO A 113 -13.26 7.05 11.30
C PRO A 113 -14.29 8.17 11.55
N ASP A 114 -14.70 8.36 12.81
CA ASP A 114 -15.77 9.26 13.28
C ASP A 114 -15.61 10.78 12.95
N ASP A 115 -14.73 11.17 12.02
CA ASP A 115 -14.36 12.57 11.75
C ASP A 115 -14.85 13.13 10.39
N ALA A 116 -15.75 12.44 9.69
CA ALA A 116 -16.34 12.99 8.46
C ALA A 116 -17.47 13.99 8.79
N ARG A 117 -17.25 15.27 8.47
CA ARG A 117 -18.28 16.32 8.60
C ARG A 117 -19.58 15.91 7.85
N PRO A 118 -20.78 16.08 8.46
CA PRO A 118 -22.05 15.57 7.94
C PRO A 118 -22.38 15.97 6.50
N ASP A 119 -21.96 17.17 6.08
CA ASP A 119 -22.35 17.76 4.80
C ASP A 119 -21.60 17.15 3.59
N ALA A 120 -20.37 16.66 3.79
CA ALA A 120 -19.55 16.04 2.73
C ALA A 120 -19.96 14.59 2.46
N ALA A 121 -20.47 13.88 3.47
CA ALA A 121 -20.97 12.51 3.35
C ALA A 121 -22.26 12.44 2.52
N ALA A 122 -23.17 13.42 2.68
CA ALA A 122 -24.44 13.50 1.96
C ALA A 122 -24.26 13.76 0.45
N ALA A 123 -23.39 14.71 0.07
CA ALA A 123 -23.09 14.98 -1.34
C ALA A 123 -22.39 13.81 -2.05
N GLY A 124 -21.57 13.04 -1.30
CA GLY A 124 -20.94 11.83 -1.79
C GLY A 124 -21.92 10.68 -2.04
N SER A 125 -22.99 10.55 -1.24
CA SER A 125 -23.96 9.45 -1.37
C SER A 125 -24.89 9.64 -2.59
N GLU A 126 -25.38 10.86 -2.85
CA GLU A 126 -26.23 11.12 -4.02
C GLU A 126 -25.49 10.85 -5.33
N GLN A 127 -24.22 11.25 -5.40
CA GLN A 127 -23.38 11.06 -6.58
C GLN A 127 -23.05 9.58 -6.80
N ARG A 128 -22.76 8.82 -5.73
CA ARG A 128 -22.57 7.36 -5.78
C ARG A 128 -23.84 6.65 -6.26
N ALA A 129 -25.00 7.01 -5.73
CA ALA A 129 -26.28 6.43 -6.14
C ALA A 129 -26.58 6.67 -7.64
N ARG A 130 -26.21 7.85 -8.18
CA ARG A 130 -26.31 8.12 -9.63
C ARG A 130 -25.37 7.24 -10.46
N ILE A 131 -24.14 7.04 -10.00
CA ILE A 131 -23.16 6.16 -10.66
C ILE A 131 -23.66 4.72 -10.68
N GLU A 132 -24.14 4.22 -9.55
CA GLU A 132 -24.66 2.86 -9.42
C GLU A 132 -25.87 2.64 -10.31
N LYS A 133 -26.82 3.59 -10.33
CA LYS A 133 -27.97 3.55 -11.25
C LYS A 133 -27.53 3.57 -12.71
N ALA A 134 -26.54 4.37 -13.09
CA ALA A 134 -26.02 4.41 -14.45
C ALA A 134 -25.31 3.10 -14.84
N LEU A 135 -24.50 2.53 -13.95
CA LEU A 135 -23.87 1.22 -14.16
C LEU A 135 -24.93 0.10 -14.25
N ALA A 136 -26.03 0.20 -13.52
CA ALA A 136 -27.15 -0.74 -13.59
C ALA A 136 -27.81 -0.76 -14.98
N THR A 137 -27.79 0.34 -15.74
CA THR A 137 -28.29 0.39 -17.13
C THR A 137 -27.43 -0.39 -18.13
N LEU A 138 -26.19 -0.71 -17.78
CA LEU A 138 -25.29 -1.47 -18.65
C LEU A 138 -25.61 -2.96 -18.55
N SER A 139 -25.59 -3.63 -19.71
CA SER A 139 -25.54 -5.10 -19.74
C SER A 139 -24.29 -5.61 -19.02
N ALA A 140 -24.33 -6.85 -18.52
CA ALA A 140 -23.21 -7.46 -17.80
C ALA A 140 -21.88 -7.34 -18.57
N ASP A 141 -21.91 -7.60 -19.88
CA ASP A 141 -20.72 -7.49 -20.75
C ASP A 141 -20.16 -6.06 -20.86
N HIS A 142 -21.03 -5.05 -20.97
CA HIS A 142 -20.60 -3.65 -21.01
C HIS A 142 -20.05 -3.20 -19.66
N ARG A 143 -20.62 -3.71 -18.56
CA ARG A 143 -20.15 -3.37 -17.22
C ARG A 143 -18.79 -3.98 -16.93
N ARG A 144 -18.60 -5.26 -17.25
CA ARG A 144 -17.32 -5.97 -17.13
C ARG A 144 -16.20 -5.21 -17.84
N ILE A 145 -16.46 -4.75 -19.07
CA ILE A 145 -15.43 -4.09 -19.86
C ILE A 145 -15.08 -2.69 -19.34
N VAL A 146 -16.07 -1.95 -18.84
CA VAL A 146 -15.86 -0.66 -18.18
C VAL A 146 -15.08 -0.85 -16.88
N VAL A 147 -15.41 -1.84 -16.05
CA VAL A 147 -14.67 -2.11 -14.81
C VAL A 147 -13.20 -2.42 -15.12
N LEU A 148 -12.92 -3.29 -16.09
CA LEU A 148 -11.54 -3.64 -16.43
C LEU A 148 -10.74 -2.46 -17.01
N SER A 149 -11.37 -1.64 -17.86
CA SER A 149 -10.72 -0.47 -18.48
C SER A 149 -10.59 0.70 -17.52
N ASP A 150 -11.72 1.15 -16.98
CA ASP A 150 -11.89 2.49 -16.39
C ASP A 150 -11.67 2.47 -14.87
N ILE A 151 -11.77 1.31 -14.22
CA ILE A 151 -11.51 1.14 -12.77
C ILE A 151 -10.17 0.44 -12.54
N GLU A 152 -9.95 -0.68 -13.23
CA GLU A 152 -8.74 -1.49 -13.03
C GLU A 152 -7.55 -1.06 -13.91
N GLY A 153 -7.78 -0.19 -14.90
CA GLY A 153 -6.74 0.43 -15.72
C GLY A 153 -6.10 -0.49 -16.75
N LEU A 154 -6.76 -1.59 -17.15
CA LEU A 154 -6.20 -2.56 -18.09
C LEU A 154 -6.16 -1.98 -19.52
N SER A 155 -5.11 -2.30 -20.25
CA SER A 155 -5.03 -2.03 -21.69
C SER A 155 -6.05 -2.86 -22.48
N TYR A 156 -6.41 -2.43 -23.68
CA TYR A 156 -7.37 -3.17 -24.52
C TYR A 156 -6.92 -4.60 -24.85
N LYS A 157 -5.60 -4.81 -24.92
CA LYS A 157 -5.00 -6.13 -25.10
C LYS A 157 -5.22 -7.02 -23.87
N GLU A 158 -4.96 -6.50 -22.67
CA GLU A 158 -5.17 -7.25 -21.43
C GLU A 158 -6.65 -7.53 -21.19
N ILE A 159 -7.55 -6.60 -21.54
CA ILE A 159 -9.00 -6.82 -21.47
C ILE A 159 -9.43 -7.94 -22.41
N ALA A 160 -8.89 -7.96 -23.65
CA ALA A 160 -9.15 -9.02 -24.62
C ALA A 160 -8.70 -10.39 -24.08
N GLU A 161 -7.53 -10.45 -23.43
CA GLU A 161 -7.00 -11.65 -22.78
C GLU A 161 -7.83 -12.11 -21.58
N VAL A 162 -8.28 -11.18 -20.71
CA VAL A 162 -9.09 -11.49 -19.52
C VAL A 162 -10.48 -11.99 -19.89
N LEU A 163 -11.10 -11.36 -20.90
CA LEU A 163 -12.48 -11.66 -21.32
C LEU A 163 -12.56 -12.70 -22.44
N GLU A 164 -11.43 -13.14 -23.00
CA GLU A 164 -11.34 -14.06 -24.13
C GLU A 164 -12.18 -13.63 -25.34
N ILE A 165 -12.08 -12.34 -25.70
CA ILE A 165 -12.81 -11.75 -26.84
C ILE A 165 -11.85 -11.00 -27.79
N PRO A 166 -12.20 -10.84 -29.07
CA PRO A 166 -11.38 -10.06 -30.00
C PRO A 166 -11.19 -8.61 -29.55
N MET A 167 -10.01 -8.03 -29.82
CA MET A 167 -9.72 -6.63 -29.47
C MET A 167 -10.70 -5.64 -30.14
N GLY A 168 -11.17 -5.93 -31.36
CA GLY A 168 -12.22 -5.13 -32.01
C GLY A 168 -13.55 -5.15 -31.23
N THR A 169 -13.89 -6.28 -30.62
CA THR A 169 -15.05 -6.41 -29.72
C THR A 169 -14.84 -5.59 -28.45
N VAL A 170 -13.62 -5.54 -27.91
CA VAL A 170 -13.27 -4.68 -26.77
C VAL A 170 -13.55 -3.21 -27.07
N MET A 171 -13.00 -2.71 -28.19
CA MET A 171 -13.17 -1.32 -28.60
C MET A 171 -14.65 -0.96 -28.82
N SER A 172 -15.40 -1.80 -29.54
CA SER A 172 -16.83 -1.57 -29.81
C SER A 172 -17.66 -1.60 -28.52
N ARG A 173 -17.43 -2.57 -27.63
CA ARG A 173 -18.16 -2.66 -26.34
C ARG A 173 -17.84 -1.48 -25.42
N LEU A 174 -16.58 -1.06 -25.32
CA LEU A 174 -16.20 0.12 -24.52
C LEU A 174 -16.84 1.39 -25.07
N HIS A 175 -16.81 1.58 -26.38
CA HIS A 175 -17.46 2.73 -27.02
C HIS A 175 -18.97 2.78 -26.68
N ASN A 176 -19.66 1.66 -26.86
CA ASN A 176 -21.10 1.57 -26.58
C ASN A 176 -21.43 1.73 -25.10
N ALA A 177 -20.62 1.15 -24.21
CA ALA A 177 -20.77 1.29 -22.77
C ALA A 177 -20.59 2.75 -22.32
N ARG A 178 -19.52 3.42 -22.77
CA ARG A 178 -19.25 4.83 -22.46
C ARG A 178 -20.32 5.75 -23.04
N LYS A 179 -20.84 5.46 -24.25
CA LYS A 179 -21.96 6.22 -24.85
C LYS A 179 -23.22 6.14 -23.98
N ARG A 180 -23.54 4.95 -23.45
CA ARG A 180 -24.69 4.75 -22.54
C ARG A 180 -24.48 5.45 -21.20
N LEU A 181 -23.29 5.33 -20.62
CA LEU A 181 -22.95 6.06 -19.40
C LEU A 181 -23.04 7.58 -19.61
N LYS A 182 -22.62 8.10 -20.77
CA LYS A 182 -22.72 9.52 -21.10
C LYS A 182 -24.15 10.00 -21.19
N ALA A 183 -25.03 9.19 -21.75
CA ALA A 183 -26.46 9.50 -21.80
C ALA A 183 -27.10 9.52 -20.41
N ALA A 184 -26.66 8.65 -19.49
CA ALA A 184 -27.18 8.57 -18.13
C ALA A 184 -26.59 9.62 -17.15
N LEU A 185 -25.33 10.03 -17.35
CA LEU A 185 -24.56 10.83 -16.39
C LEU A 185 -24.14 12.24 -16.89
N GLY A 186 -24.31 12.55 -18.18
CA GLY A 186 -23.95 13.84 -18.76
C GLY A 186 -22.44 14.03 -19.05
N PRO A 187 -22.00 15.27 -19.41
CA PRO A 187 -20.64 15.56 -19.90
C PRO A 187 -19.50 15.47 -18.87
N LEU A 188 -19.78 15.23 -17.58
CA LEU A 188 -18.78 15.14 -16.50
C LEU A 188 -18.02 13.80 -16.44
N LEU A 189 -18.27 12.90 -17.40
CA LEU A 189 -17.86 11.49 -17.42
C LEU A 189 -16.34 11.24 -17.26
N VAL A 190 -15.49 12.13 -17.80
CA VAL A 190 -14.02 11.98 -17.70
C VAL A 190 -13.54 12.26 -16.28
N LEU A 191 -14.15 13.24 -15.61
CA LEU A 191 -13.85 13.56 -14.21
C LEU A 191 -14.41 12.50 -13.27
N LEU A 192 -15.50 11.83 -13.66
CA LEU A 192 -16.25 10.90 -12.83
C LEU A 192 -15.64 9.49 -12.80
N VAL A 193 -15.11 9.01 -13.92
CA VAL A 193 -14.29 7.79 -13.96
C VAL A 193 -13.00 7.99 -13.18
N ALA A 194 -12.38 9.17 -13.30
CA ALA A 194 -11.27 9.56 -12.44
C ALA A 194 -11.71 9.64 -10.96
N LEU A 195 -12.89 10.20 -10.65
CA LEU A 195 -13.45 10.27 -9.30
C LEU A 195 -13.84 8.90 -8.73
N VAL A 196 -14.24 7.94 -9.55
CA VAL A 196 -14.48 6.54 -9.16
C VAL A 196 -13.16 5.79 -8.96
N ALA A 197 -12.13 6.08 -9.75
CA ALA A 197 -10.76 5.66 -9.44
C ALA A 197 -10.22 6.31 -8.15
N LEU A 198 -10.69 7.51 -7.81
CA LEU A 198 -10.54 8.20 -6.51
C LEU A 198 -11.58 7.76 -5.43
N ALA A 199 -12.59 6.94 -5.78
CA ALA A 199 -13.63 6.44 -4.87
C ALA A 199 -13.65 4.91 -4.69
N ALA A 200 -12.80 4.15 -5.41
CA ALA A 200 -11.93 3.23 -4.67
C ALA A 200 -11.39 4.06 -3.52
N PRO A 201 -11.41 3.58 -2.26
CA PRO A 201 -11.02 4.43 -1.14
C PRO A 201 -9.77 5.15 -1.63
N LEU A 202 -9.83 6.49 -1.68
CA LEU A 202 -8.61 7.23 -1.48
C LEU A 202 -8.11 6.56 -0.21
N VAL A 203 -7.16 5.66 -0.39
CA VAL A 203 -6.19 5.36 0.61
C VAL A 203 -5.46 6.71 0.68
N VAL A 204 -6.12 7.72 1.30
CA VAL A 204 -5.54 8.37 2.43
C VAL A 204 -5.33 7.19 3.36
N ASP A 205 -4.20 6.55 3.11
CA ASP A 205 -3.54 5.73 4.08
C ASP A 205 -3.71 6.58 5.34
N ALA A 206 -4.41 6.08 6.34
CA ALA A 206 -4.09 6.52 7.68
C ALA A 206 -2.67 5.98 7.88
N GLN A 207 -1.71 6.60 7.19
CA GLN A 207 -0.32 6.20 7.10
C GLN A 207 0.04 6.22 8.56
N GLN A 208 0.20 5.02 9.11
CA GLN A 208 0.40 4.85 10.53
C GLN A 208 1.49 5.83 10.94
N VAL A 209 1.14 6.83 11.74
CA VAL A 209 2.04 7.93 12.03
C VAL A 209 3.04 7.40 13.05
N VAL A 210 4.30 7.36 12.66
CA VAL A 210 5.37 6.93 13.54
C VAL A 210 6.11 8.14 14.06
N ARG A 211 6.40 8.15 15.36
CA ARG A 211 7.27 9.16 15.95
C ARG A 211 8.65 8.57 16.08
N PHE A 212 9.65 9.20 15.47
CA PHE A 212 11.03 8.76 15.62
C PHE A 212 11.97 9.93 15.91
N GLY A 213 13.11 9.61 16.52
CA GLY A 213 14.16 10.57 16.82
C GLY A 213 15.50 10.02 16.38
N ALA A 214 16.31 10.88 15.75
CA ALA A 214 17.68 10.56 15.36
C ALA A 214 18.66 11.41 16.16
N ARG A 215 19.75 10.79 16.59
CA ARG A 215 20.91 11.44 17.20
C ARG A 215 22.11 11.23 16.33
N VAL A 216 22.83 12.31 16.05
CA VAL A 216 24.13 12.23 15.40
C VAL A 216 25.18 12.52 16.46
N LEU A 217 26.05 11.55 16.68
CA LEU A 217 27.13 11.62 17.64
C LEU A 217 28.47 11.58 16.92
N LEU A 218 29.46 12.27 17.47
CA LEU A 218 30.86 12.06 17.17
C LEU A 218 31.41 11.09 18.20
N ALA A 219 31.86 9.91 17.75
CA ALA A 219 32.53 8.93 18.60
C ALA A 219 34.05 9.08 18.46
N THR A 220 34.74 9.26 19.58
CA THR A 220 36.20 9.46 19.64
C THR A 220 36.83 8.67 20.81
N ASP A 221 38.12 8.40 20.70
CA ASP A 221 38.90 7.76 21.77
C ASP A 221 39.37 8.76 22.84
N LYS A 222 39.42 10.04 22.49
CA LYS A 222 39.82 11.17 23.33
C LYS A 222 38.78 12.28 23.22
N PRO A 223 38.65 13.17 24.22
CA PRO A 223 37.78 14.33 24.11
C PRO A 223 38.14 15.17 22.88
N PRO A 224 37.16 15.67 22.11
CA PRO A 224 37.41 16.38 20.87
C PRO A 224 38.29 17.61 21.13
N ALA A 225 39.28 17.82 20.27
CA ALA A 225 40.28 18.88 20.45
C ALA A 225 39.76 20.30 20.22
N SER A 226 38.56 20.49 19.63
CA SER A 226 38.02 21.81 19.31
C SER A 226 36.68 22.12 19.99
N THR A 227 36.60 23.31 20.59
CA THR A 227 35.39 23.92 21.15
C THR A 227 34.46 24.49 20.05
N SER A 228 34.81 24.32 18.78
CA SER A 228 34.13 24.91 17.61
C SER A 228 33.17 23.96 16.90
N LEU A 229 32.96 22.75 17.41
CA LEU A 229 31.98 21.82 16.85
C LEU A 229 30.56 22.35 17.09
N PRO A 230 29.65 22.25 16.09
CA PRO A 230 28.24 22.47 16.33
C PRO A 230 27.75 21.43 17.34
N MET A 231 27.40 21.89 18.53
CA MET A 231 26.88 21.07 19.60
C MET A 231 25.38 21.28 19.74
N ALA A 232 24.62 20.20 19.78
CA ALA A 232 23.22 20.26 20.15
C ALA A 232 23.07 20.89 21.55
N PRO A 233 22.00 21.68 21.80
CA PRO A 233 21.80 22.34 23.08
C PRO A 233 21.82 21.32 24.24
N PRO A 234 22.39 21.68 25.40
CA PRO A 234 22.63 20.78 26.52
C PRO A 234 21.34 20.51 27.31
N GLU A 235 20.31 20.04 26.65
CA GLU A 235 19.15 19.47 27.35
C GLU A 235 19.54 18.10 27.94
N PRO A 236 19.06 17.75 29.14
CA PRO A 236 19.26 16.43 29.71
C PRO A 236 18.59 15.36 28.83
N ASP A 237 19.37 14.70 27.97
CA ASP A 237 18.91 13.54 27.22
C ASP A 237 19.14 12.26 28.02
N GLU A 238 18.21 11.98 28.94
CA GLU A 238 18.24 10.79 29.78
C GLU A 238 18.26 9.48 28.98
N ARG A 239 17.62 9.45 27.79
CA ARG A 239 17.59 8.25 26.94
C ARG A 239 18.95 7.95 26.33
N LEU A 240 19.63 8.98 25.82
CA LEU A 240 20.99 8.83 25.33
C LEU A 240 21.92 8.44 26.47
N ARG A 241 21.85 9.13 27.63
CA ARG A 241 22.66 8.82 28.82
C ARG A 241 22.52 7.38 29.27
N ALA A 242 21.28 6.86 29.31
CA ALA A 242 21.01 5.46 29.67
C ALA A 242 21.56 4.46 28.64
N PHE A 243 21.66 4.85 27.36
CA PHE A 243 22.13 3.98 26.28
C PHE A 243 23.66 4.01 26.08
N LEU A 244 24.36 5.07 26.50
CA LEU A 244 25.81 5.23 26.31
C LEU A 244 26.66 4.02 26.78
N PRO A 245 26.39 3.36 27.93
CA PRO A 245 27.18 2.19 28.35
C PRO A 245 27.11 1.05 27.34
N ARG A 246 25.92 0.78 26.78
CA ARG A 246 25.72 -0.25 25.75
C ARG A 246 26.38 0.16 24.43
N LEU A 247 26.31 1.44 24.08
CA LEU A 247 26.97 1.96 22.88
C LEU A 247 28.50 1.83 22.94
N ARG A 248 29.10 2.12 24.10
CA ARG A 248 30.54 1.92 24.36
C ARG A 248 30.97 0.47 24.14
N GLN A 249 30.16 -0.48 24.62
CA GLN A 249 30.41 -1.91 24.39
C GLN A 249 30.30 -2.29 22.90
N LEU A 250 29.36 -1.68 22.17
CA LEU A 250 29.12 -1.98 20.76
C LEU A 250 30.19 -1.42 19.82
N THR A 251 30.70 -0.21 20.07
CA THR A 251 31.61 0.48 19.12
C THR A 251 33.03 0.66 19.65
N GLY A 252 33.30 0.42 20.94
CA GLY A 252 34.65 0.50 21.53
C GLY A 252 35.20 1.91 21.82
N TYR A 253 34.50 2.98 21.43
CA TYR A 253 34.90 4.37 21.68
C TYR A 253 34.60 4.80 23.12
N ARG A 254 35.41 5.72 23.66
CA ARG A 254 35.28 6.19 25.05
C ARG A 254 34.37 7.41 25.16
N GLU A 255 34.50 8.32 24.21
CA GLU A 255 33.81 9.61 24.19
C GLU A 255 32.76 9.66 23.07
N TYR A 256 31.60 10.25 23.39
CA TYR A 256 30.52 10.49 22.45
C TYR A 256 29.99 11.91 22.63
N THR A 257 30.22 12.75 21.63
CA THR A 257 29.74 14.13 21.62
C THR A 257 28.48 14.24 20.77
N SER A 258 27.38 14.73 21.33
CA SER A 258 26.14 14.95 20.57
C SER A 258 26.30 16.16 19.65
N LEU A 259 26.30 15.92 18.34
CA LEU A 259 26.36 16.96 17.34
C LEU A 259 24.95 17.49 17.04
N GLU A 260 24.02 16.58 16.72
CA GLU A 260 22.70 16.96 16.21
C GLU A 260 21.54 16.15 16.81
N ARG A 261 20.35 16.77 16.82
CA ARG A 261 19.09 16.18 17.28
C ARG A 261 17.99 16.36 16.25
N TYR A 262 17.37 15.26 15.85
CA TYR A 262 16.18 15.31 15.01
C TYR A 262 15.03 14.55 15.65
N ARG A 263 13.82 15.05 15.43
CA ARG A 263 12.57 14.39 15.77
C ARG A 263 11.59 14.60 14.63
N ALA A 264 10.93 13.53 14.24
CA ALA A 264 9.86 13.54 13.26
C ALA A 264 8.66 12.79 13.83
N GLU A 265 7.49 13.27 13.51
CA GLU A 265 6.24 12.54 13.62
C GLU A 265 5.63 12.53 12.24
N VAL A 266 5.81 11.40 11.57
CA VAL A 266 5.52 11.33 10.15
C VAL A 266 4.76 10.07 9.77
N PRO A 267 3.92 10.19 8.75
CA PRO A 267 3.32 9.05 8.08
C PRO A 267 4.37 8.00 7.61
N ILE A 268 4.07 6.69 7.68
CA ILE A 268 4.94 5.64 7.09
C ILE A 268 5.14 5.92 5.58
N GLY A 269 6.38 5.90 5.13
CA GLY A 269 6.77 6.17 3.75
C GLY A 269 7.16 7.62 3.49
N SER A 270 6.95 8.52 4.47
CA SER A 270 7.43 9.89 4.37
C SER A 270 8.96 9.96 4.44
N VAL A 271 9.55 10.62 3.46
CA VAL A 271 10.99 10.90 3.45
C VAL A 271 11.27 12.07 4.38
N GLN A 272 12.16 11.90 5.34
CA GLN A 272 12.66 12.98 6.18
C GLN A 272 14.13 13.18 5.93
N GLN A 273 14.54 14.43 5.71
CA GLN A 273 15.92 14.79 5.41
C GLN A 273 16.38 15.87 6.36
N TRP A 274 17.54 15.67 6.97
CA TRP A 274 18.18 16.64 7.85
C TRP A 274 19.63 16.86 7.47
N PRO A 275 20.15 18.09 7.60
CA PRO A 275 21.57 18.33 7.45
C PRO A 275 22.35 17.56 8.51
N VAL A 276 23.56 17.12 8.20
CA VAL A 276 24.49 16.47 9.13
C VAL A 276 25.86 17.09 8.91
N PRO A 277 26.70 17.19 9.96
CA PRO A 277 28.04 17.77 9.85
C PRO A 277 28.90 17.18 8.70
N GLY A 278 29.62 18.08 8.03
CA GLY A 278 30.48 17.77 6.88
C GLY A 278 29.74 17.72 5.54
N ASP A 279 28.81 18.65 5.33
CA ASP A 279 27.98 18.80 4.11
C ASP A 279 27.18 17.55 3.77
N ARG A 280 26.66 16.89 4.81
CA ARG A 280 25.91 15.65 4.69
C ARG A 280 24.42 15.89 4.85
N THR A 281 23.65 14.96 4.31
CA THR A 281 22.20 14.87 4.49
C THR A 281 21.86 13.48 5.00
N LEU A 282 21.21 13.41 6.15
CA LEU A 282 20.61 12.19 6.68
C LEU A 282 19.16 12.10 6.21
N GLU A 283 18.89 11.09 5.40
CA GLU A 283 17.56 10.71 4.96
C GLU A 283 17.07 9.51 5.78
N VAL A 284 15.88 9.60 6.36
CA VAL A 284 15.21 8.51 7.08
C VAL A 284 13.80 8.36 6.54
N VAL A 285 13.46 7.14 6.15
CA VAL A 285 12.15 6.78 5.58
C VAL A 285 11.60 5.58 6.37
N PRO A 286 10.60 5.76 7.25
CA PRO A 286 9.91 4.62 7.85
C PRO A 286 9.18 3.84 6.75
N ASP A 287 9.37 2.54 6.63
CA ASP A 287 8.83 1.73 5.53
C ASP A 287 7.63 0.87 5.95
N ARG A 288 7.64 0.34 7.18
CA ARG A 288 6.56 -0.44 7.79
C ARG A 288 6.68 -0.52 9.31
N VAL A 289 5.58 -0.90 9.96
CA VAL A 289 5.54 -1.23 11.40
C VAL A 289 5.20 -2.70 11.58
N SER A 290 5.85 -3.36 12.54
CA SER A 290 5.56 -4.72 12.98
C SER A 290 5.53 -4.73 14.51
N GLY A 291 4.34 -4.80 15.10
CA GLY A 291 4.16 -4.64 16.55
C GLY A 291 4.59 -3.24 17.02
N ASP A 292 5.52 -3.16 17.99
CA ASP A 292 6.13 -1.90 18.46
C ASP A 292 7.42 -1.52 17.69
N THR A 293 7.80 -2.31 16.68
CA THR A 293 9.03 -2.08 15.91
C THR A 293 8.72 -1.36 14.61
N VAL A 294 9.44 -0.26 14.37
CA VAL A 294 9.38 0.48 13.13
C VAL A 294 10.59 0.09 12.29
N HIS A 295 10.32 -0.42 11.09
CA HIS A 295 11.34 -0.63 10.09
C HIS A 295 11.58 0.72 9.37
N MET A 296 12.83 1.03 9.02
CA MET A 296 13.18 2.26 8.32
C MET A 296 14.32 2.04 7.34
N HIS A 297 14.29 2.77 6.23
CA HIS A 297 15.43 2.96 5.36
C HIS A 297 16.17 4.22 5.77
N VAL A 298 17.49 4.12 5.98
CA VAL A 298 18.34 5.25 6.33
C VAL A 298 19.44 5.40 5.29
N ARG A 299 19.63 6.64 4.82
CA ARG A 299 20.68 7.00 3.90
C ARG A 299 21.42 8.24 4.41
N LEU A 300 22.75 8.18 4.39
CA LEU A 300 23.61 9.33 4.62
C LEU A 300 24.30 9.69 3.32
N GLN A 301 24.09 10.92 2.86
CA GLN A 301 24.62 11.42 1.59
C GLN A 301 25.57 12.59 1.83
N ARG A 302 26.57 12.76 0.98
CA ARG A 302 27.38 13.98 0.88
C ARG A 302 27.35 14.46 -0.57
N GLY A 303 26.60 15.52 -0.84
CA GLY A 303 26.27 15.89 -2.22
C GLY A 303 25.52 14.76 -2.95
N ALA A 304 26.06 14.28 -4.07
CA ALA A 304 25.49 13.18 -4.85
C ALA A 304 25.94 11.77 -4.41
N VAL A 305 26.88 11.67 -3.45
CA VAL A 305 27.47 10.39 -3.03
C VAL A 305 26.73 9.84 -1.81
N ASN A 306 26.26 8.59 -1.91
CA ASN A 306 25.70 7.86 -0.76
C ASN A 306 26.84 7.24 0.05
N GLU A 307 27.13 7.78 1.23
CA GLU A 307 28.17 7.27 2.12
C GLU A 307 27.67 6.11 3.00
N VAL A 308 26.38 6.12 3.36
CA VAL A 308 25.72 5.02 4.08
C VAL A 308 24.34 4.79 3.48
N THR A 309 23.93 3.55 3.31
CA THR A 309 22.57 3.17 2.93
C THR A 309 22.25 1.84 3.61
N THR A 310 21.28 1.83 4.53
CA THR A 310 20.97 0.64 5.32
C THR A 310 19.51 0.60 5.71
N ASN A 311 18.99 -0.62 5.91
CA ASN A 311 17.69 -0.85 6.50
C ASN A 311 17.87 -1.12 7.99
N ILE A 312 17.09 -0.45 8.83
CA ILE A 312 17.16 -0.57 10.28
C ILE A 312 15.81 -0.96 10.86
N GLN A 313 15.85 -1.44 12.10
CA GLN A 313 14.67 -1.71 12.91
C GLN A 313 14.86 -0.98 14.23
N ALA A 314 13.92 -0.13 14.60
CA ALA A 314 13.99 0.66 15.82
C ALA A 314 12.65 0.60 16.58
N ALA A 315 12.73 0.59 17.90
CA ALA A 315 11.57 0.60 18.79
C ALA A 315 11.84 1.51 20.01
N ARG A 316 10.83 1.73 20.86
CA ARG A 316 10.91 2.72 21.95
C ARG A 316 12.05 2.41 22.93
N GLY A 317 12.28 1.13 23.21
CA GLY A 317 13.34 0.64 24.10
C GLY A 317 14.55 0.01 23.40
N ASN A 318 14.51 -0.15 22.07
CA ASN A 318 15.57 -0.81 21.31
C ASN A 318 15.95 0.06 20.09
N PRO A 319 16.86 1.03 20.24
CA PRO A 319 17.27 1.88 19.13
C PRO A 319 18.17 1.14 18.14
N ALA A 320 18.12 1.59 16.89
CA ALA A 320 19.10 1.20 15.88
C ALA A 320 20.35 2.08 15.99
N VAL A 321 21.53 1.46 15.86
CA VAL A 321 22.83 2.16 15.80
C VAL A 321 23.42 1.96 14.42
N ILE A 322 23.81 3.06 13.77
CA ILE A 322 24.37 3.08 12.43
C ILE A 322 25.76 3.70 12.51
N GLY A 323 26.77 2.95 12.07
CA GLY A 323 28.12 3.47 11.88
C GLY A 323 28.18 4.33 10.62
N GLY A 324 28.73 5.52 10.75
CA GLY A 324 28.93 6.48 9.67
C GLY A 324 30.40 6.60 9.25
N PRO A 325 30.68 7.51 8.31
CA PRO A 325 32.02 7.82 7.85
C PRO A 325 32.81 8.61 8.91
N ARG A 326 34.13 8.73 8.70
CA ARG A 326 34.98 9.59 9.54
C ARG A 326 34.56 11.05 9.40
N TYR A 327 34.59 11.75 10.53
CA TYR A 327 34.36 13.19 10.62
C TYR A 327 35.22 13.77 11.73
N ALA A 328 35.92 14.86 11.44
CA ALA A 328 36.96 15.42 12.31
C ALA A 328 37.97 14.33 12.74
N ASP A 329 38.20 14.19 14.05
CA ASP A 329 39.10 13.24 14.69
C ASP A 329 38.44 11.88 15.01
N GLY A 330 37.14 11.73 14.72
CA GLY A 330 36.35 10.56 15.09
C GLY A 330 35.53 9.95 13.96
N VAL A 331 34.49 9.23 14.36
CA VAL A 331 33.53 8.58 13.46
C VAL A 331 32.13 9.05 13.81
N LEU A 332 31.31 9.31 12.78
CA LEU A 332 29.91 9.62 13.00
C LEU A 332 29.17 8.36 13.42
N VAL A 333 28.36 8.46 14.47
CA VAL A 333 27.46 7.41 14.92
C VAL A 333 26.05 7.97 14.95
N ILE A 334 25.13 7.33 14.23
CA ILE A 334 23.73 7.73 14.17
C ILE A 334 22.91 6.74 14.99
N ILE A 335 22.10 7.25 15.91
CA ILE A 335 21.20 6.42 16.72
C ILE A 335 19.77 6.82 16.44
N VAL A 336 18.92 5.86 16.13
CA VAL A 336 17.51 6.08 15.78
C VAL A 336 16.61 5.34 16.77
N TRP A 337 15.74 6.08 17.46
CA TRP A 337 14.66 5.54 18.27
C TRP A 337 13.33 5.75 17.55
N ALA A 338 12.42 4.79 17.65
CA ALA A 338 11.11 4.91 17.05
C ALA A 338 10.01 4.55 18.06
N ASN A 339 8.81 5.07 17.83
CA ASN A 339 7.59 4.69 18.51
C ASN A 339 6.53 4.45 17.42
N ALA A 340 6.08 3.20 17.34
CA ALA A 340 5.09 2.74 16.38
C ALA A 340 3.69 3.33 16.64
N ASN A 341 3.39 3.64 17.89
CA ASN A 341 2.09 4.18 18.34
C ASN A 341 2.32 5.38 19.28
N PRO A 342 2.52 6.59 18.75
CA PRO A 342 2.52 7.79 19.57
C PRO A 342 1.11 8.04 20.13
N GLU A 343 0.97 8.15 21.46
CA GLU A 343 -0.29 8.60 22.06
C GLU A 343 -0.67 9.99 21.48
N PRO A 344 -1.95 10.21 21.13
CA PRO A 344 -2.41 11.51 20.67
C PRO A 344 -2.19 12.55 21.78
N ARG A 345 -1.62 13.70 21.43
CA ARG A 345 -1.31 14.78 22.36
C ARG A 345 -2.49 15.71 22.59
#